data_AF-A0A921E5R7-F1
#
_entry.id   AF-A0A921E5R7-F1
#
_cell.length_a   1.000
_cell.length_b   1.000
_cell.length_c   1.000
_cell.angle_alpha   90.00
_cell.angle_beta   90.00
_cell.angle_gamma   90.00
#
_symmetry.space_group_name_H-M   'P 1'
#
loop_
_entity.id
_entity.type
_entity.pdbx_description
1 polymer ?
#
loop_
_entity_poly.entity_id
_entity_poly.type
_entity_poly.pdbx_seq_one_letter_code
_entity_poly.pdbx_strand_id
1 'polypeptide(L)'
;MPFDLRDDCLLLHGQCPIEEAEPLLEALQGATVPVVDLSDLEQAHTAVLQVLMAAAPTIRGRPADPVAAACLGDLPQAEASTGDRAG
;
A
#
# COMPACT_ATOMS: atom_id res chain seq x y z
N MET A 1 -11.25 4.07 -7.55
CA MET A 1 -10.25 3.06 -7.24
C MET A 1 -8.93 3.79 -7.03
N PRO A 2 -8.64 4.27 -5.81
CA PRO A 2 -7.38 4.91 -5.42
C PRO A 2 -6.26 3.86 -5.19
N PHE A 3 -6.34 2.74 -5.93
CA PHE A 3 -5.22 1.84 -6.07
C PHE A 3 -5.16 1.27 -7.49
N ASP A 4 -3.94 1.10 -7.97
CA ASP A 4 -3.62 0.59 -9.30
C ASP A 4 -2.67 -0.60 -9.17
N LEU A 5 -2.91 -1.65 -9.97
CA LEU A 5 -1.93 -2.71 -10.13
C LEU A 5 -0.91 -2.29 -11.19
N ARG A 6 0.35 -2.19 -10.79
CA ARG A 6 1.51 -1.99 -11.66
C ARG A 6 2.20 -3.32 -11.90
N ASP A 7 3.17 -3.33 -12.82
CA ASP A 7 3.90 -4.54 -13.19
C ASP A 7 4.60 -5.23 -12.00
N ASP A 8 5.00 -4.46 -10.97
CA ASP A 8 5.76 -4.96 -9.81
C ASP A 8 5.10 -4.70 -8.43
N CYS A 9 4.04 -3.90 -8.35
CA CYS A 9 3.41 -3.53 -7.08
C CYS A 9 1.94 -3.15 -7.22
N LEU A 10 1.25 -3.10 -6.08
CA LEU A 10 -0.03 -2.45 -5.92
C LEU A 10 0.21 -1.04 -5.36
N LEU A 11 -0.09 0.00 -6.14
CA LEU A 11 0.03 1.38 -5.68
C LEU A 11 -1.24 1.81 -4.96
N LEU A 12 -1.16 2.36 -3.75
CA LEU A 12 -2.23 3.12 -3.11
C LEU A 12 -1.89 4.61 -3.16
N HIS A 13 -2.85 5.45 -3.57
CA HIS A 13 -2.60 6.87 -3.77
C HIS A 13 -3.78 7.75 -3.33
N GLY A 14 -3.48 8.99 -2.93
CA GLY A 14 -4.48 9.95 -2.49
C GLY A 14 -5.21 9.49 -1.23
N GLN A 15 -6.55 9.48 -1.28
CA GLN A 15 -7.39 9.09 -0.16
C GLN A 15 -8.03 7.72 -0.43
N CYS A 16 -7.78 6.75 0.44
CA CYS A 16 -8.40 5.44 0.41
C CYS A 16 -9.54 5.37 1.45
N PRO A 17 -10.81 5.51 1.04
CA PRO A 17 -11.95 5.40 1.95
C PRO A 17 -12.26 3.93 2.30
N ILE A 18 -13.31 3.69 3.09
CA ILE A 18 -13.65 2.35 3.59
C ILE A 18 -14.00 1.37 2.47
N GLU A 19 -14.59 1.86 1.38
CA GLU A 19 -15.04 1.08 0.23
C GLU A 19 -13.89 0.35 -0.48
N GLU A 20 -12.66 0.79 -0.26
CA GLU A 20 -11.46 0.21 -0.86
C GLU A 20 -10.91 -0.98 -0.07
N ALA A 21 -11.37 -1.21 1.17
CA ALA A 21 -10.85 -2.27 2.02
C ALA A 21 -11.09 -3.68 1.44
N GLU A 22 -12.30 -3.95 0.95
CA GLU A 22 -12.66 -5.25 0.38
C GLU A 22 -11.97 -5.50 -0.97
N PRO A 23 -12.01 -4.58 -1.96
CA PRO A 23 -11.26 -4.76 -3.21
C PRO A 23 -9.75 -4.90 -3.01
N LEU A 24 -9.17 -4.18 -2.03
CA LEU A 24 -7.77 -4.34 -1.67
C LEU A 24 -7.47 -5.75 -1.15
N LEU A 25 -8.30 -6.28 -0.25
CA LEU A 25 -8.10 -7.62 0.29
C LEU A 25 -8.15 -8.68 -0.82
N GLU A 26 -9.11 -8.56 -1.73
CA GLU A 26 -9.22 -9.46 -2.90
C GLU A 26 -7.96 -9.39 -3.77
N ALA A 27 -7.47 -8.18 -4.06
CA ALA A 27 -6.24 -7.99 -4.83
C ALA A 27 -5.01 -8.61 -4.15
N LEU A 28 -4.89 -8.45 -2.82
CA LEU A 28 -3.78 -9.00 -2.04
C LEU A 28 -3.82 -10.54 -1.97
N GLN A 29 -5.02 -11.13 -1.90
CA GLN A 29 -5.20 -12.59 -1.90
C GLN A 29 -4.91 -13.23 -3.26
N GLY A 30 -5.18 -12.52 -4.34
CA GLY A 30 -4.90 -12.98 -5.71
C GLY A 30 -3.42 -12.94 -6.11
N ALA A 31 -2.59 -12.18 -5.39
CA ALA A 31 -1.18 -11.99 -5.69
C ALA A 31 -0.27 -12.83 -4.78
N THR A 32 0.81 -13.38 -5.33
CA THR A 32 1.82 -14.09 -4.52
C THR A 32 2.74 -13.05 -3.86
N VAL A 33 2.41 -12.65 -2.63
CA VAL A 33 3.14 -11.67 -1.79
C VAL A 33 3.40 -10.34 -2.51
N PRO A 34 2.37 -9.50 -2.73
CA PRO A 34 2.52 -8.25 -3.47
C PRO A 34 3.36 -7.22 -2.69
N VAL A 35 4.19 -6.49 -3.43
CA VAL A 35 4.71 -5.20 -2.95
C VAL A 35 3.56 -4.20 -2.98
N VAL A 36 3.35 -3.46 -1.90
CA VAL A 36 2.37 -2.36 -1.85
C VAL A 36 3.12 -1.04 -1.74
N ASP A 37 2.95 -0.16 -2.72
CA ASP A 37 3.55 1.17 -2.72
C ASP A 37 2.60 2.19 -2.09
N LEU A 38 3.09 2.87 -1.05
CA LEU A 38 2.36 3.87 -0.27
C LEU A 38 2.94 5.27 -0.43
N SER A 39 3.85 5.48 -1.40
CA SER A 39 4.57 6.75 -1.58
C SER A 39 3.63 7.92 -1.87
N ASP A 40 2.51 7.67 -2.55
CA ASP A 40 1.51 8.67 -2.90
C ASP A 40 0.25 8.59 -2.00
N LEU A 41 0.27 7.79 -0.94
CA LEU A 41 -0.87 7.63 -0.03
C LEU A 41 -0.94 8.82 0.94
N GLU A 42 -1.99 9.63 0.82
CA GLU A 42 -2.22 10.78 1.69
C GLU A 42 -2.95 10.36 2.97
N GLN A 43 -4.05 9.61 2.83
CA GLN A 43 -4.87 9.12 3.94
C GLN A 43 -5.50 7.77 3.63
N ALA A 44 -5.62 6.92 4.64
CA ALA A 44 -6.33 5.65 4.53
C ALA A 44 -7.32 5.48 5.68
N HIS A 45 -8.50 4.96 5.37
CA HIS A 45 -9.45 4.52 6.38
C HIS A 45 -8.82 3.39 7.22
N THR A 46 -9.20 3.29 8.50
CA THR A 46 -8.65 2.28 9.42
C THR A 46 -8.84 0.84 8.93
N ALA A 47 -9.95 0.56 8.25
CA ALA A 47 -10.20 -0.74 7.61
C ALA A 47 -9.16 -1.10 6.53
N VAL A 48 -8.69 -0.13 5.75
CA VAL A 48 -7.64 -0.33 4.74
C VAL A 48 -6.31 -0.67 5.44
N LEU A 49 -5.98 0.03 6.53
CA LEU A 49 -4.80 -0.28 7.33
C LEU A 49 -4.87 -1.68 7.94
N GLN A 50 -6.05 -2.09 8.42
CA GLN A 50 -6.28 -3.43 8.98
C GLN A 50 -6.05 -4.52 7.94
N VAL A 51 -6.51 -4.31 6.70
CA VAL A 51 -6.27 -5.23 5.58
C VAL A 51 -4.77 -5.36 5.31
N LEU A 52 -4.03 -4.26 5.24
CA LEU A 52 -2.57 -4.29 5.05
C LEU A 52 -1.86 -5.02 6.19
N MET A 53 -2.22 -4.75 7.46
CA MET A 53 -1.63 -5.43 8.61
C MET A 53 -1.94 -6.95 8.61
N ALA A 54 -3.13 -7.35 8.19
CA ALA A 54 -3.54 -8.75 8.16
C ALA A 54 -2.88 -9.53 7.00
N ALA A 55 -2.76 -8.90 5.83
CA ALA A 55 -2.11 -9.50 4.67
C ALA A 55 -0.58 -9.49 4.76
N ALA A 56 -0.03 -8.57 5.56
CA ALA A 56 1.40 -8.34 5.76
C ALA A 56 2.22 -8.28 4.45
N PRO A 57 1.84 -7.43 3.48
CA PRO A 57 2.58 -7.26 2.25
C PRO A 57 3.93 -6.58 2.52
N THR A 58 4.82 -6.66 1.53
CA THR A 58 6.05 -5.86 1.55
C THR A 58 5.72 -4.42 1.15
N ILE A 59 6.03 -3.45 2.01
CA ILE A 59 5.72 -2.03 1.79
C ILE A 59 6.85 -1.31 1.08
N ARG A 60 6.53 -0.55 0.03
CA ARG A 60 7.41 0.44 -0.59
C ARG A 60 6.91 1.84 -0.23
N GLY A 61 7.83 2.74 0.11
CA GLY A 61 7.49 4.11 0.47
C GLY A 61 6.82 4.22 1.83
N ARG A 62 6.27 5.40 2.13
CA ARG A 62 5.64 5.71 3.41
C ARG A 62 4.46 6.65 3.19
N PRO A 63 3.28 6.36 3.80
CA PRO A 63 2.15 7.27 3.70
C PRO A 63 2.44 8.62 4.37
N ALA A 64 1.79 9.67 3.89
CA ALA A 64 1.93 11.02 4.42
C ALA A 64 1.33 11.16 5.83
N ASP A 65 0.26 10.43 6.13
CA ASP A 65 -0.36 10.39 7.45
C ASP A 65 0.56 9.69 8.49
N PRO A 66 1.01 10.38 9.55
CA PRO A 66 1.86 9.78 10.58
C PRO A 66 1.23 8.62 11.32
N VAL A 67 -0.10 8.59 11.48
CA VAL A 67 -0.80 7.50 12.17
C VAL A 67 -0.78 6.25 11.31
N ALA A 68 -1.17 6.35 10.04
CA ALA A 68 -1.02 5.25 9.08
C ALA A 68 0.43 4.74 9.02
N ALA A 69 1.41 5.64 8.96
CA ALA A 69 2.81 5.27 8.94
C ALA A 69 3.27 4.53 10.21
N ALA A 70 2.75 4.90 11.39
CA ALA A 70 3.04 4.20 12.63
C ALA A 70 2.39 2.82 12.69
N CYS A 71 1.15 2.68 12.23
CA CYS A 71 0.44 1.40 12.19
C CYS A 71 1.13 0.35 11.30
N LEU A 72 1.79 0.80 10.22
CA LEU A 72 2.41 -0.09 9.23
C LEU A 72 3.91 -0.31 9.47
N GLY A 73 4.47 0.24 10.57
CA GLY A 73 5.91 0.25 10.83
C GLY A 73 6.55 -1.14 11.01
N ASP A 74 5.75 -2.14 11.39
CA ASP A 74 6.23 -3.52 11.59
C ASP A 74 6.16 -4.39 10.32
N LEU A 75 5.65 -3.85 9.21
CA LEU A 75 5.56 -4.58 7.95
C LEU A 75 6.92 -4.68 7.23
N PRO A 76 7.16 -5.76 6.47
CA PRO A 76 8.38 -5.90 5.66
C PRO A 76 8.53 -4.69 4.73
N GLN A 77 9.75 -4.18 4.56
CA GLN A 77 10.03 -3.03 3.69
C GLN A 77 10.69 -3.51 2.39
N ALA A 78 10.21 -3.04 1.25
CA ALA A 78 10.88 -3.19 -0.02
C ALA A 78 12.01 -2.15 -0.10
N GLU A 79 13.17 -2.59 -0.59
CA GLU A 79 14.21 -1.67 -1.03
C GLU A 79 13.59 -0.69 -2.04
N ALA A 80 13.91 0.59 -1.91
CA ALA A 80 13.47 1.59 -2.87
C ALA A 80 13.98 1.20 -4.26
N SER A 81 13.08 0.87 -5.19
CA SER A 81 13.47 0.64 -6.58
C SER A 81 14.11 1.93 -7.10
N THR A 82 15.42 1.88 -7.35
CA THR A 82 16.19 3.02 -7.88
C THR A 82 15.80 3.36 -9.33
N GLY A 83 14.91 2.59 -9.96
CA GLY A 83 14.44 2.83 -11.32
C GLY A 83 13.22 3.74 -11.38
N ASP A 84 13.47 5.05 -11.48
CA ASP A 84 12.97 5.92 -12.57
C ASP A 84 13.13 7.40 -12.17
N ARG A 85 14.39 7.87 -12.14
CA ARG A 85 14.72 9.30 -12.26
C ARG A 85 15.42 9.52 -13.59
N ALA A 86 14.70 9.32 -14.70
CA ALA A 86 15.14 9.74 -16.02
C ALA A 86 13.94 10.16 -16.88
N GLY A 87 13.74 11.48 -16.99
CA GLY A 87 12.73 12.09 -17.86
C GLY A 87 12.58 13.57 -17.59
#